data_AF-A0A7S0BNM2-F1
#
_entry.id   AF-A0A7S0BNM2-F1
#
_cell.length_a   1.000
_cell.length_b   1.000
_cell.length_c   1.000
_cell.angle_alpha   90.00
_cell.angle_beta   90.00
_cell.angle_gamma   90.00
#
_symmetry.space_group_name_H-M   'P 1'
#
loop_
_entity.id
_entity.type
_entity.pdbx_description
1 polymer ?
#
loop_
_entity_poly.entity_id
_entity_poly.type
_entity_poly.pdbx_seq_one_letter_code
_entity_poly.pdbx_strand_id
1 'polypeptide(L)'
;MEGSLDAWNKVVEIKPSALIYARRADVFLKMKKPNAAIRDCTAALEINPDSAKALKIRGKAHRYLGNWELSAHDLSEGQRIDFDEDTLEVQKVVDEIWHKIRERRLHNEAIRRNRADRLEAK
;
A
#
# COMPACT_ATOMS: atom_id res chain seq x y z
N MET A 1 -20.49 11.69 4.36
CA MET A 1 -19.45 10.63 4.38
C MET A 1 -19.83 9.48 5.31
N GLU A 2 -20.32 9.73 6.53
CA GLU A 2 -20.72 8.67 7.48
C GLU A 2 -21.85 7.78 6.97
N GLY A 3 -22.91 8.33 6.37
CA GLY A 3 -23.99 7.52 5.77
C GLY A 3 -23.55 6.60 4.62
N SER A 4 -22.41 6.88 3.99
CA SER A 4 -21.83 5.98 2.98
C SER A 4 -21.20 4.75 3.62
N LEU A 5 -20.58 4.91 4.80
CA LEU A 5 -19.91 3.82 5.51
C LEU A 5 -20.92 2.82 6.08
N ASP A 6 -22.05 3.31 6.63
CA ASP A 6 -23.12 2.44 7.15
C ASP A 6 -23.72 1.55 6.06
N ALA A 7 -23.88 2.08 4.84
CA ALA A 7 -24.32 1.30 3.70
C ALA A 7 -23.30 0.20 3.36
N TRP A 8 -22.00 0.52 3.34
CA TRP A 8 -20.96 -0.49 3.08
C TRP A 8 -20.86 -1.55 4.16
N ASN A 9 -21.05 -1.20 5.44
CA ASN A 9 -21.05 -2.17 6.53
C ASN A 9 -22.15 -3.22 6.36
N LYS A 10 -23.38 -2.79 6.08
CA LYS A 10 -24.50 -3.71 5.79
C LYS A 10 -24.23 -4.60 4.58
N VAL A 11 -23.66 -4.03 3.52
CA VAL A 11 -23.39 -4.80 2.29
C VAL A 11 -22.27 -5.83 2.50
N VAL A 12 -21.25 -5.52 3.30
CA VAL A 12 -20.19 -6.49 3.67
C VAL A 12 -20.76 -7.67 4.44
N GLU A 13 -21.73 -7.45 5.32
CA GLU A 13 -22.39 -8.52 6.08
C GLU A 13 -23.24 -9.44 5.18
N ILE A 14 -23.91 -8.87 4.17
CA ILE A 14 -24.80 -9.63 3.28
C ILE A 14 -24.02 -10.36 2.18
N LYS A 15 -23.03 -9.70 1.57
CA LYS A 15 -22.28 -10.22 0.43
C LYS A 15 -20.82 -9.73 0.44
N PRO A 16 -19.94 -10.37 1.22
CA PRO A 16 -18.52 -10.05 1.19
C PRO A 16 -17.94 -10.40 -0.19
N SER A 17 -17.20 -9.47 -0.78
CA SER A 17 -16.42 -9.71 -1.99
C SER A 17 -15.28 -8.69 -2.08
N ALA A 18 -14.27 -9.01 -2.89
CA ALA A 18 -13.14 -8.12 -3.11
C ALA A 18 -13.57 -6.70 -3.51
N LEU A 19 -14.57 -6.59 -4.39
CA LEU A 19 -15.08 -5.30 -4.84
C LEU A 19 -15.72 -4.49 -3.70
N ILE A 20 -16.50 -5.14 -2.83
CA ILE A 20 -17.19 -4.47 -1.72
C ILE A 20 -16.18 -3.99 -0.69
N TYR A 21 -15.22 -4.84 -0.31
CA TYR A 21 -14.13 -4.44 0.59
C TYR A 21 -13.30 -3.30 0.01
N ALA A 22 -12.91 -3.36 -1.26
CA ALA A 22 -12.16 -2.29 -1.91
C ALA A 22 -12.95 -0.97 -1.95
N ARG A 23 -14.27 -1.01 -2.16
CA ARG A 23 -15.11 0.20 -2.12
C ARG A 23 -15.22 0.79 -0.72
N ARG A 24 -15.34 -0.05 0.32
CA ARG A 24 -15.34 0.42 1.71
C ARG A 24 -13.97 0.98 2.12
N ALA A 25 -12.88 0.38 1.66
CA ALA A 25 -11.52 0.88 1.86
C ALA A 25 -11.32 2.28 1.26
N ASP A 26 -11.85 2.54 0.06
CA ASP A 26 -11.82 3.87 -0.57
C ASP A 26 -12.54 4.93 0.29
N VAL A 27 -13.69 4.57 0.87
CA VAL A 27 -14.39 5.45 1.82
C VAL A 27 -13.56 5.71 3.07
N PHE A 28 -12.95 4.68 3.66
CA PHE A 28 -12.05 4.85 4.81
C PHE A 28 -10.86 5.75 4.49
N LEU A 29 -10.28 5.63 3.29
CA LEU A 29 -9.17 6.48 2.86
C LEU A 29 -9.60 7.95 2.72
N LYS A 30 -10.77 8.20 2.13
CA LYS A 30 -11.39 9.55 2.06
C LYS A 30 -11.69 10.13 3.43
N MET A 31 -12.00 9.28 4.41
CA MET A 31 -12.18 9.66 5.82
C MET A 31 -10.85 9.79 6.60
N LYS A 32 -9.69 9.72 5.93
CA LYS A 32 -8.36 9.74 6.56
C LYS A 32 -8.17 8.64 7.62
N LYS A 33 -8.75 7.46 7.40
CA LYS A 33 -8.61 6.25 8.22
C LYS A 33 -7.78 5.18 7.48
N PRO A 34 -6.48 5.42 7.21
CA PRO A 34 -5.66 4.55 6.37
C PRO A 34 -5.51 3.12 6.92
N ASN A 35 -5.44 2.93 8.24
CA ASN A 35 -5.36 1.59 8.83
C ASN A 35 -6.61 0.75 8.55
N ALA A 36 -7.80 1.37 8.62
CA ALA A 36 -9.05 0.69 8.30
C ALA A 36 -9.14 0.36 6.80
N ALA A 37 -8.67 1.28 5.94
CA ALA A 37 -8.56 1.04 4.50
C ALA A 37 -7.62 -0.13 4.17
N ILE A 38 -6.45 -0.20 4.82
CA ILE A 38 -5.50 -1.31 4.64
C ILE A 38 -6.14 -2.65 5.02
N ARG A 39 -6.83 -2.72 6.17
CA ARG A 39 -7.50 -3.96 6.59
C ARG A 39 -8.50 -4.45 5.56
N ASP A 40 -9.35 -3.55 5.05
CA ASP A 40 -10.33 -3.91 4.03
C ASP A 40 -9.67 -4.28 2.70
N CYS A 41 -8.65 -3.55 2.27
CA CYS A 41 -7.90 -3.91 1.06
C CYS A 41 -7.21 -5.27 1.19
N THR A 42 -6.64 -5.60 2.35
CA THR A 42 -6.05 -6.92 2.58
C THR A 42 -7.11 -8.02 2.49
N ALA A 43 -8.28 -7.85 3.13
CA ALA A 43 -9.38 -8.80 2.97
C ALA A 43 -9.87 -8.90 1.51
N ALA A 44 -9.84 -7.79 0.76
CA ALA A 44 -10.16 -7.82 -0.67
C ALA A 44 -9.15 -8.65 -1.48
N LEU A 45 -7.87 -8.53 -1.16
CA LEU A 45 -6.77 -9.21 -1.85
C LEU A 45 -6.65 -10.69 -1.45
N GLU A 46 -7.10 -11.06 -0.26
CA GLU A 46 -7.28 -12.48 0.12
C GLU A 46 -8.36 -13.16 -0.75
N ILE A 47 -9.40 -12.42 -1.14
CA ILE A 47 -10.48 -12.93 -2.00
C ILE A 47 -10.08 -12.89 -3.48
N ASN A 48 -9.47 -11.80 -3.92
CA ASN A 48 -8.97 -11.63 -5.29
C ASN A 48 -7.59 -10.94 -5.25
N PRO A 49 -6.50 -11.71 -5.33
CA PRO A 49 -5.14 -11.19 -5.33
C PRO A 49 -4.85 -10.18 -6.46
N ASP A 50 -5.55 -10.33 -7.59
CA ASP A 50 -5.39 -9.47 -8.78
C ASP A 50 -6.35 -8.27 -8.77
N SER A 51 -6.92 -7.91 -7.61
CA SER A 51 -7.75 -6.72 -7.49
C SER A 51 -6.89 -5.45 -7.58
N ALA A 52 -6.68 -4.95 -8.80
CA ALA A 52 -5.95 -3.70 -9.05
C ALA A 52 -6.48 -2.53 -8.21
N LYS A 53 -7.80 -2.44 -8.04
CA LYS A 53 -8.41 -1.40 -7.21
C LYS A 53 -8.01 -1.53 -5.74
N ALA A 54 -8.02 -2.74 -5.17
CA ALA A 54 -7.62 -2.95 -3.79
C ALA A 54 -6.12 -2.66 -3.59
N LEU A 55 -5.26 -3.09 -4.52
CA LEU A 55 -3.83 -2.78 -4.53
C LEU A 55 -3.57 -1.26 -4.55
N LYS A 56 -4.17 -0.54 -5.51
CA LYS A 56 -4.01 0.92 -5.64
C LYS A 56 -4.46 1.65 -4.38
N ILE A 57 -5.59 1.27 -3.78
CA ILE A 57 -6.09 1.89 -2.54
C ILE A 57 -5.17 1.57 -1.35
N ARG A 58 -4.70 0.33 -1.23
CA ARG A 58 -3.78 -0.08 -0.15
C ARG A 58 -2.45 0.64 -0.27
N GLY A 59 -1.92 0.78 -1.48
CA GLY A 59 -0.74 1.59 -1.78
C GLY A 59 -0.93 3.05 -1.35
N LYS A 60 -2.03 3.70 -1.76
CA LYS A 60 -2.35 5.07 -1.31
C LYS A 60 -2.48 5.20 0.22
N ALA A 61 -3.01 4.18 0.89
CA ALA A 61 -3.12 4.14 2.35
C ALA A 61 -1.75 3.97 3.03
N HIS A 62 -0.88 3.10 2.50
CA HIS A 62 0.50 2.95 2.95
C HIS A 62 1.32 4.23 2.77
N ARG A 63 1.15 4.93 1.64
CA ARG A 63 1.72 6.26 1.45
C ARG A 63 1.31 7.23 2.56
N TYR A 64 0.04 7.24 2.94
CA TYR A 64 -0.48 8.12 3.98
C TYR A 64 0.17 7.85 5.35
N LEU A 65 0.61 6.62 5.59
CA LEU A 65 1.31 6.21 6.81
C LEU A 65 2.85 6.33 6.73
N GLY A 66 3.39 6.70 5.58
CA GLY A 66 4.84 6.71 5.35
C GLY A 66 5.47 5.33 5.15
N ASN A 67 4.66 4.30 4.84
CA ASN A 67 5.14 2.96 4.52
C ASN A 67 5.56 2.90 3.04
N TRP A 68 6.64 3.60 2.70
CA TRP A 68 7.05 3.84 1.31
C TRP A 68 7.32 2.57 0.50
N GLU A 69 7.98 1.57 1.09
CA GLU A 69 8.27 0.28 0.45
C GLU A 69 6.99 -0.46 0.05
N LEU A 70 6.08 -0.64 1.01
CA LEU A 70 4.79 -1.31 0.77
C LEU A 70 3.93 -0.51 -0.20
N SER A 71 3.95 0.81 -0.11
CA SER A 71 3.26 1.68 -1.04
C SER A 71 3.78 1.53 -2.47
N ALA A 72 5.10 1.52 -2.68
CA ALA A 72 5.70 1.39 -4.01
C ALA A 72 5.32 0.07 -4.66
N HIS A 73 5.43 -1.02 -3.89
CA HIS A 73 5.05 -2.36 -4.32
C HIS A 73 3.57 -2.44 -4.75
N ASP A 74 2.65 -2.04 -3.87
CA ASP A 74 1.21 -2.15 -4.14
C ASP A 74 0.76 -1.27 -5.32
N LEU A 75 1.31 -0.05 -5.45
CA LEU A 75 0.99 0.84 -6.56
C LEU A 75 1.51 0.27 -7.88
N SER A 76 2.72 -0.29 -7.90
CA SER A 76 3.31 -0.92 -9.08
C SER A 76 2.51 -2.13 -9.56
N GLU A 77 2.15 -3.04 -8.66
CA GLU A 77 1.34 -4.21 -9.00
C GLU A 77 -0.07 -3.80 -9.47
N GLY A 78 -0.69 -2.84 -8.80
CA GLY A 78 -1.99 -2.33 -9.19
C GLY A 78 -1.99 -1.72 -10.60
N GLN A 79 -0.97 -0.95 -10.94
CA GLN A 79 -0.79 -0.33 -12.26
C GLN A 79 -0.44 -1.34 -13.36
N ARG A 80 0.28 -2.41 -13.02
CA ARG A 80 0.59 -3.51 -13.94
C ARG A 80 -0.67 -4.26 -14.38
N ILE A 81 -1.63 -4.43 -13.47
CA ILE A 81 -2.88 -5.16 -13.74
C ILE A 81 -3.87 -4.29 -14.51
N ASP A 82 -4.07 -3.06 -14.05
CA ASP A 82 -4.99 -2.11 -14.65
C ASP A 82 -4.35 -0.73 -14.55
N PHE A 83 -4.06 -0.09 -15.67
CA PHE A 83 -3.39 1.20 -15.65
C PHE A 83 -4.38 2.33 -15.29
N ASP A 84 -3.96 3.25 -14.43
CA ASP A 84 -4.75 4.41 -14.00
C ASP A 84 -3.86 5.65 -13.91
N GLU A 85 -4.14 6.64 -14.77
CA GLU A 85 -3.34 7.86 -14.88
C GLU A 85 -3.32 8.65 -13.56
N ASP A 86 -4.45 8.71 -12.85
CA ASP A 86 -4.56 9.40 -11.55
C ASP A 86 -3.63 8.79 -10.49
N THR A 87 -3.37 7.49 -10.59
CA THR A 87 -2.50 6.78 -9.66
C THR A 87 -1.02 6.93 -10.03
N LEU A 88 -0.70 7.29 -11.28
CA LEU A 88 0.68 7.41 -11.76
C LEU A 88 1.43 8.56 -11.07
N GLU A 89 0.78 9.71 -10.87
CA GLU A 89 1.42 10.84 -10.16
C GLU A 89 1.79 10.47 -8.73
N VAL A 90 0.88 9.78 -8.04
CA VAL A 90 1.11 9.30 -6.68
C VAL A 90 2.25 8.29 -6.65
N GLN A 91 2.29 7.38 -7.62
CA GLN A 91 3.33 6.36 -7.72
C GLN A 91 4.71 6.98 -7.93
N LYS A 92 4.87 7.95 -8.84
CA LYS A 92 6.15 8.62 -9.09
C LYS A 92 6.77 9.21 -7.82
N VAL A 93 5.96 9.89 -7.01
CA VAL A 93 6.41 10.48 -5.73
C VAL A 93 6.82 9.38 -4.75
N VAL A 94 6.05 8.30 -4.66
CA VAL A 94 6.34 7.17 -3.77
C VAL A 94 7.64 6.48 -4.18
N ASP A 95 7.83 6.21 -5.48
CA ASP A 95 9.00 5.53 -6.00
C ASP A 95 10.26 6.35 -5.77
N GLU A 96 10.22 7.67 -6.00
CA GLU A 96 11.36 8.55 -5.73
C GLU A 96 11.79 8.50 -4.25
N ILE A 97 10.83 8.58 -3.32
CA ILE A 97 11.10 8.53 -1.88
C ILE A 97 11.64 7.14 -1.50
N TRP A 98 11.01 6.08 -2.01
CA TRP A 98 11.42 4.71 -1.74
C TRP A 98 12.84 4.44 -2.24
N HIS A 99 13.20 4.89 -3.45
CA HIS A 99 14.56 4.74 -3.98
C HIS A 99 15.61 5.38 -3.07
N LYS A 100 15.39 6.62 -2.61
CA LYS A 100 16.31 7.30 -1.68
C LYS A 100 16.45 6.56 -0.35
N ILE A 101 15.34 6.02 0.19
CA ILE A 101 15.34 5.22 1.42
C ILE A 101 16.15 3.94 1.21
N ARG A 102 15.89 3.23 0.10
CA ARG A 102 16.56 1.98 -0.24
C ARG A 102 18.06 2.16 -0.42
N GLU A 103 18.49 3.19 -1.15
CA GLU A 103 19.91 3.51 -1.34
C GLU A 103 20.61 3.78 -0.01
N ARG A 104 20.00 4.62 0.84
CA ARG A 104 20.54 4.91 2.17
C ARG A 104 20.64 3.64 3.02
N ARG A 105 19.64 2.75 2.95
CA ARG A 105 19.63 1.47 3.68
C ARG A 105 20.79 0.59 3.26
N LEU A 106 20.96 0.39 1.95
CA LEU A 106 22.03 -0.43 1.37
C LEU A 106 23.42 0.15 1.68
N HIS A 107 23.58 1.47 1.58
CA HIS A 107 24.83 2.14 1.94
C HIS A 107 25.21 1.91 3.41
N ASN A 108 24.25 2.09 4.33
CA ASN A 108 24.48 1.88 5.76
C ASN A 108 24.79 0.41 6.07
N GLU A 109 24.12 -0.53 5.40
CA GLU A 109 24.38 -1.96 5.55
C GLU A 109 25.78 -2.34 5.07
N ALA A 110 26.22 -1.82 3.92
CA ALA A 110 27.57 -2.03 3.42
C ALA A 110 28.65 -1.51 4.39
N ILE A 111 28.43 -0.32 4.97
CA ILE A 111 29.34 0.22 6.00
C ILE A 111 29.40 -0.70 7.23
N ARG A 112 28.25 -1.18 7.71
CA ARG A 112 28.18 -2.07 8.88
C ARG A 112 28.90 -3.38 8.61
N ARG A 113 28.67 -3.99 7.44
CA ARG A 113 29.34 -5.21 7.00
C ARG A 113 30.85 -5.05 6.94
N ASN A 114 31.33 -4.02 6.24
CA ASN A 114 32.76 -3.73 6.16
C ASN A 114 33.41 -3.53 7.54
N ARG A 115 32.68 -2.95 8.50
CA ARG A 115 33.17 -2.80 9.87
C ARG A 115 33.24 -4.14 10.62
N ALA A 116 32.25 -5.02 10.45
CA ALA A 116 32.24 -6.35 11.05
C ALA A 116 33.39 -7.21 10.51
N ASP A 117 33.56 -7.26 9.19
CA ASP A 117 34.62 -8.03 8.52
C ASP A 117 36.02 -7.60 9.01
N ARG A 118 36.24 -6.28 9.22
CA ARG A 118 37.50 -5.75 9.77
C ARG A 118 37.75 -6.10 11.24
N LEU A 119 36.71 -6.35 12.02
CA LEU A 119 36.84 -6.76 13.43
C LEU A 119 37.11 -8.26 13.55
N GLU A 120 36.51 -9.08 12.69
CA GLU A 120 36.75 -10.53 12.63
C GLU A 120 38.13 -10.91 12.09
N ALA A 121 38.74 -10.04 11.27
CA ALA A 121 40.08 -10.23 10.73
C ALA A 121 41.23 -9.85 11.68
N LYS A 122 40.94 -9.47 12.93
CA LYS A 122 41.92 -9.13 13.98
C LYS A 122 41.97 -10.19 15.06
#